data_AF-A0A9E1UMV7-F1
#
_entry.id   AF-A0A9E1UMV7-F1
#
_cell.length_a   1.000
_cell.length_b   1.000
_cell.length_c   1.000
_cell.angle_alpha   90.00
_cell.angle_beta   90.00
_cell.angle_gamma   90.00
#
_symmetry.space_group_name_H-M   'P 1'
#
loop_
_entity.id
_entity.type
_entity.pdbx_description
1 polymer ?
#
loop_
_entity_poly.entity_id
_entity_poly.type
_entity_poly.pdbx_seq_one_letter_code
_entity_poly.pdbx_strand_id
1 'polypeptide(L)'
;MPEYETLREKAPFRWYVGSSAYALMALTGTSFGEYNLDPDACIEMYRKGRPLFRELYPDTTIPMPRVGTPAVSYGHVNGLGCEIQFPEDGELCHVPAYDSLE
;
A
#
# COMPACT_ATOMS: atom_id res chain seq x y z
N MET A 1 12.46 32.73 20.22
CA MET A 1 13.11 31.43 20.48
C MET A 1 12.04 30.47 20.97
N PRO A 2 11.97 29.21 20.49
CA PRO A 2 10.99 28.25 20.99
C PRO A 2 11.20 27.97 22.48
N GLU A 3 10.12 27.89 23.26
CA GLU A 3 10.16 27.49 24.68
C GLU A 3 10.17 25.97 24.79
N TYR A 4 11.36 25.37 24.79
CA TYR A 4 11.53 23.91 24.79
C TYR A 4 11.00 23.21 26.06
N GLU A 5 10.91 23.91 27.19
CA GLU A 5 10.42 23.37 28.46
C GLU A 5 8.92 23.02 28.42
N THR A 6 8.10 23.80 27.70
CA THR A 6 6.64 23.58 27.57
C THR A 6 6.21 22.99 26.23
N LEU A 7 7.16 22.86 25.29
CA LEU A 7 6.86 22.43 23.91
C LEU A 7 6.21 21.04 23.85
N ARG A 8 6.63 20.12 24.74
CA ARG A 8 6.12 18.76 24.81
C ARG A 8 4.68 18.67 25.36
N GLU A 9 4.28 19.63 26.18
CA GLU A 9 2.90 19.73 26.68
C GLU A 9 1.94 20.19 25.59
N LYS A 10 2.42 21.08 24.70
CA LYS A 10 1.68 21.58 23.54
C LYS A 10 1.63 20.59 22.37
N ALA A 11 2.58 19.66 22.31
CA ALA A 11 2.65 18.61 21.31
C ALA A 11 2.96 17.25 21.97
N PRO A 12 1.98 16.62 22.65
CA PRO A 12 2.18 15.32 23.26
C PRO A 12 2.52 14.28 22.19
N PHE A 13 3.36 13.32 22.53
CA PHE A 13 3.68 12.20 21.65
C PHE A 13 2.40 11.43 21.28
N ARG A 14 2.20 11.20 19.99
CA ARG A 14 1.08 10.43 19.45
C ARG A 14 1.62 9.38 18.49
N TRP A 15 0.95 8.23 18.48
CA TRP A 15 1.21 7.16 17.53
C TRP A 15 -0.12 6.64 16.99
N TYR A 16 -0.08 6.01 15.82
CA TYR A 16 -1.21 5.33 15.23
C TYR A 16 -0.72 4.06 14.54
N VAL A 17 -1.62 3.09 14.39
CA VAL A 17 -1.42 1.93 13.53
C VAL A 17 -2.38 2.06 12.37
N GLY A 18 -1.87 1.85 11.16
CA GLY A 18 -2.65 1.81 9.94
C GLY A 18 -2.66 0.41 9.34
N SER A 19 -3.57 0.20 8.40
CA SER A 19 -3.65 -1.02 7.59
C SER A 19 -3.83 -0.61 6.12
N SER A 20 -3.46 -1.51 5.21
CA SER A 20 -3.54 -1.29 3.77
C SER A 20 -4.02 -2.57 3.07
N ALA A 21 -4.20 -2.50 1.75
CA ALA A 21 -4.53 -3.66 0.92
C ALA A 21 -3.54 -4.83 1.12
N TYR A 22 -2.28 -4.56 1.49
CA TYR A 22 -1.27 -5.61 1.68
C TYR A 22 -1.58 -6.53 2.85
N ALA A 23 -2.23 -5.99 3.90
CA ALA A 23 -2.73 -6.83 4.98
C ALA A 23 -3.78 -7.82 4.46
N LEU A 24 -4.63 -7.39 3.53
CA LEU A 24 -5.65 -8.26 2.95
C LEU A 24 -5.05 -9.27 1.98
N MET A 25 -4.10 -8.85 1.13
CA MET A 25 -3.34 -9.74 0.24
C MET A 25 -2.66 -10.87 1.02
N ALA A 26 -2.02 -10.53 2.15
CA ALA A 26 -1.39 -11.52 3.02
C ALA A 26 -2.41 -12.52 3.61
N LEU A 27 -3.63 -12.06 3.92
CA LEU A 27 -4.68 -12.91 4.47
C LEU A 27 -5.36 -13.81 3.43
N THR A 28 -5.44 -13.36 2.18
CA THR A 28 -6.09 -14.10 1.08
C THR A 28 -5.11 -14.89 0.24
N GLY A 29 -3.80 -14.71 0.44
CA GLY A 29 -2.76 -15.29 -0.40
C GLY A 29 -2.72 -14.69 -1.81
N THR A 30 -3.27 -13.48 -1.99
CA THR A 30 -3.29 -12.81 -3.30
C THR A 30 -1.91 -12.24 -3.61
N SER A 31 -1.35 -12.61 -4.77
CA SER A 31 -0.03 -12.12 -5.20
C SER A 31 -0.06 -10.65 -5.62
N PHE A 32 1.11 -10.01 -5.75
CA PHE A 32 1.18 -8.65 -6.28
C PHE A 32 0.75 -8.60 -7.75
N GLY A 33 1.10 -9.63 -8.54
CA GLY A 33 0.65 -9.76 -9.91
C GLY A 33 -0.87 -9.80 -10.02
N GLU A 34 -1.53 -10.66 -9.25
CA GLU A 34 -2.99 -10.76 -9.20
C GLU A 34 -3.63 -9.45 -8.74
N TYR A 35 -3.12 -8.85 -7.66
CA TYR A 35 -3.65 -7.59 -7.14
C TYR A 35 -3.59 -6.46 -8.18
N ASN A 36 -2.49 -6.36 -8.93
CA ASN A 36 -2.26 -5.27 -9.89
C ASN A 36 -2.89 -5.51 -11.26
N LEU A 37 -2.95 -6.76 -11.74
CA LEU A 37 -3.27 -7.08 -13.14
C LEU A 37 -4.60 -7.82 -13.32
N ASP A 38 -5.19 -8.37 -12.26
CA ASP A 38 -6.46 -9.10 -12.30
C ASP A 38 -7.53 -8.39 -11.45
N PRO A 39 -8.49 -7.68 -12.09
CA PRO A 39 -9.58 -7.01 -11.39
C PRO A 39 -10.46 -7.95 -10.55
N ASP A 40 -10.70 -9.18 -11.01
CA ASP A 40 -11.56 -10.14 -10.32
C ASP A 40 -10.85 -10.66 -9.06
N ALA A 41 -9.55 -10.98 -9.16
CA ALA A 41 -8.73 -11.33 -8.01
C ALA A 41 -8.66 -10.19 -6.98
N CYS A 42 -8.51 -8.95 -7.44
CA CYS A 42 -8.52 -7.76 -6.58
C CYS A 42 -9.86 -7.58 -5.84
N ILE A 43 -10.99 -7.76 -6.53
CA ILE A 43 -12.32 -7.69 -5.90
C ILE A 43 -12.50 -8.81 -4.86
N GLU A 44 -12.12 -10.04 -5.21
CA GLU A 44 -12.23 -11.19 -4.31
C GLU A 44 -11.35 -11.06 -3.07
N MET A 45 -10.15 -10.49 -3.22
CA MET A 45 -9.26 -10.16 -2.11
C MET A 45 -9.93 -9.21 -1.10
N TYR A 46 -10.62 -8.15 -1.54
CA TYR A 46 -11.36 -7.28 -0.62
C TYR A 46 -12.57 -7.97 0.01
N ARG A 47 -13.34 -8.75 -0.78
CA ARG A 47 -14.54 -9.46 -0.31
C ARG A 47 -14.22 -10.47 0.80
N LYS A 48 -13.14 -11.23 0.64
CA LYS A 48 -12.72 -12.27 1.60
C LYS A 48 -11.82 -11.71 2.70
N GLY A 49 -10.88 -10.83 2.34
CA GLY A 49 -9.88 -10.31 3.26
C GLY A 49 -10.47 -9.43 4.35
N ARG A 50 -11.45 -8.57 4.04
CA ARG A 50 -12.02 -7.65 5.06
C ARG A 50 -12.70 -8.38 6.22
N PRO A 51 -13.55 -9.41 6.00
CA PRO A 51 -14.04 -10.28 7.07
C PRO A 51 -12.91 -10.94 7.88
N LEU A 52 -11.94 -11.57 7.23
CA LEU A 52 -10.80 -12.22 7.90
C LEU A 52 -9.99 -11.23 8.75
N PHE A 53 -9.76 -10.02 8.22
CA PHE A 53 -9.09 -8.94 8.95
C PHE A 53 -9.87 -8.56 10.20
N ARG A 54 -11.21 -8.55 10.14
CA ARG A 54 -12.05 -8.25 11.31
C ARG A 54 -12.06 -9.38 12.33
N GLU A 55 -11.97 -10.63 11.88
CA GLU A 55 -11.86 -11.77 12.79
C GLU A 55 -10.53 -11.74 13.57
N LEU A 56 -9.43 -11.37 12.91
CA LEU A 56 -8.11 -11.23 13.54
C LEU A 56 -7.99 -9.97 14.42
N TYR A 57 -8.57 -8.87 13.96
CA TYR A 57 -8.58 -7.60 14.67
C TYR A 57 -10.03 -7.20 14.98
N PRO A 58 -10.65 -7.84 15.99
CA PRO A 58 -12.05 -7.64 16.34
C PRO A 58 -12.32 -6.33 17.08
N ASP A 59 -11.27 -5.57 17.41
CA ASP A 59 -11.37 -4.19 17.92
C ASP A 59 -11.17 -3.17 16.77
N THR A 60 -11.97 -2.11 16.76
CA THR A 60 -11.92 -1.03 15.76
C THR A 60 -10.71 -0.11 15.91
N THR A 61 -9.87 -0.32 16.92
CA THR A 61 -8.62 0.42 17.14
C THR A 61 -7.69 0.38 15.91
N ILE A 62 -7.66 -0.74 15.17
CA ILE A 62 -6.97 -0.81 13.89
C ILE A 62 -8.00 -0.51 12.79
N PRO A 63 -7.78 0.55 11.98
CA PRO A 63 -8.71 0.88 10.91
C PRO A 63 -8.78 -0.26 9.90
N MET A 64 -9.96 -0.49 9.34
CA MET A 64 -10.15 -1.44 8.24
C MET A 64 -9.42 -0.94 6.98
N PRO A 65 -8.70 -1.80 6.24
CA PRO A 65 -8.14 -1.42 4.95
C PRO A 65 -9.21 -0.81 4.05
N ARG A 66 -8.93 0.36 3.45
CA ARG A 66 -9.89 1.02 2.56
C ARG A 66 -9.98 0.27 1.24
N VAL A 67 -11.18 0.24 0.65
CA VAL A 67 -11.33 -0.23 -0.72
C VAL A 67 -10.72 0.80 -1.65
N GLY A 68 -9.86 0.36 -2.55
CA GLY A 68 -9.22 1.16 -3.56
C GLY A 68 -8.59 0.28 -4.63
N THR A 69 -8.36 0.84 -5.80
CA THR A 69 -7.60 0.20 -6.87
C THR A 69 -6.10 0.17 -6.51
N PRO A 70 -5.33 -0.75 -7.11
CA PRO A 70 -3.88 -0.73 -6.99
C PRO A 70 -3.30 0.63 -7.35
N ALA A 71 -2.36 1.11 -6.52
CA ALA A 71 -1.74 2.41 -6.72
C ALA A 71 -0.57 2.28 -7.70
N VAL A 72 -0.72 2.82 -8.91
CA VAL A 72 0.37 2.86 -9.90
C VAL A 72 1.10 4.21 -9.78
N SER A 73 2.10 4.29 -8.89
CA SER A 73 2.82 5.53 -8.59
C SER A 73 3.96 5.88 -9.57
N TYR A 74 3.92 5.41 -10.81
CA TYR A 74 4.99 5.61 -11.81
C TYR A 74 4.53 6.24 -13.13
N GLY A 75 3.34 6.84 -13.17
CA GLY A 75 2.82 7.47 -14.40
C GLY A 75 3.74 8.55 -14.98
N HIS A 76 4.51 9.25 -14.14
CA HIS A 76 5.46 10.28 -14.55
C HIS A 76 6.65 9.69 -15.33
N VAL A 77 7.31 8.64 -14.82
CA VAL A 77 8.40 7.96 -15.53
C VAL A 77 7.89 7.13 -16.71
N ASN A 78 6.70 6.52 -16.59
CA ASN A 78 6.08 5.80 -17.69
C ASN A 78 5.71 6.71 -18.87
N GLY A 79 5.25 7.93 -18.59
CA GLY A 79 5.04 8.96 -19.61
C GLY A 79 6.32 9.39 -20.34
N LEU A 80 7.50 9.13 -19.78
CA LEU A 80 8.81 9.36 -20.41
C LEU A 80 9.33 8.14 -21.20
N GLY A 81 8.54 7.05 -21.27
CA GLY A 81 8.91 5.84 -22.01
C GLY A 81 9.51 4.72 -21.15
N CYS A 82 9.64 4.90 -19.83
CA CYS A 82 10.02 3.78 -18.95
C CYS A 82 8.92 2.71 -18.95
N GLU A 83 9.28 1.47 -19.24
CA GLU A 83 8.40 0.32 -19.04
C GLU A 83 8.11 0.14 -17.53
N ILE A 84 6.84 -0.14 -17.21
CA ILE A 84 6.44 -0.54 -15.85
C ILE A 84 6.45 -2.06 -15.77
N GLN A 85 7.12 -2.58 -14.76
CA GLN A 85 7.16 -4.00 -14.45
C GLN A 85 6.26 -4.33 -13.26
N PHE A 86 5.55 -5.44 -13.36
CA PHE A 86 4.67 -5.99 -12.33
C PHE A 86 5.19 -7.37 -11.91
N PRO A 87 6.19 -7.42 -11.01
CA PRO A 87 6.74 -8.69 -10.56
C PRO A 87 5.68 -9.48 -9.77
N GLU A 88 5.77 -10.81 -9.83
CA GLU A 88 4.84 -11.72 -9.17
C GLU A 88 4.84 -11.54 -7.64
N ASP A 89 6.05 -11.47 -7.06
CA ASP A 89 6.29 -11.41 -5.60
C ASP A 89 6.76 -10.02 -5.13
N GLY A 90 6.42 -8.95 -5.84
CA GLY A 90 6.94 -7.63 -5.50
C GLY A 90 6.08 -6.44 -5.88
N GLU A 91 6.46 -5.31 -5.30
CA GLU A 91 5.93 -4.01 -5.71
C GLU A 91 6.22 -3.72 -7.17
N LEU A 92 5.32 -2.96 -7.80
CA LEU A 92 5.55 -2.49 -9.15
C LEU A 92 6.80 -1.60 -9.22
N CYS A 93 7.53 -1.70 -10.32
CA CYS A 93 8.76 -0.96 -10.55
C CYS A 93 8.81 -0.44 -11.99
N HIS A 94 9.84 0.33 -12.32
CA HIS A 94 10.11 0.81 -13.67
C HIS A 94 11.54 0.42 -14.09
N VAL A 95 11.76 0.29 -15.39
CA VAL A 95 13.11 0.13 -15.95
C VAL A 95 13.69 1.51 -16.33
N PRO A 96 15.03 1.64 -16.40
CA PRO A 96 15.66 2.84 -16.93
C PRO A 96 15.13 3.18 -18.33
N ALA A 97 14.93 4.47 -18.63
CA ALA A 97 14.55 4.92 -19.98
C ALA A 97 15.71 4.81 -20.99
N TYR A 98 16.94 4.76 -20.49
CA TYR A 98 18.17 4.71 -21.27
C TYR A 98 19.15 3.74 -20.62
N ASP A 99 19.94 3.06 -21.44
CA ASP A 99 20.95 2.10 -20.99
C ASP A 99 22.21 2.77 -20.41
N SER A 100 22.41 4.07 -20.68
CA SER A 100 23.57 4.86 -20.24
C SER A 100 23.22 6.35 -20.08
N LEU A 101 24.05 7.06 -19.30
CA LEU A 101 24.06 8.52 -19.20
C LEU A 101 25.17 9.18 -20.05
N GLU A 102 25.99 8.37 -20.73
CA GLU A 102 27.05 8.81 -21.65
C GLU A 102 26.53 9.24 -23.03
#